data_AF-A0A4Z0R5C7-F1
#
_entry.id   AF-A0A4Z0R5C7-F1
#
_cell.length_a   1.000
_cell.length_b   1.000
_cell.length_c   1.000
_cell.angle_alpha   90.00
_cell.angle_beta   90.00
_cell.angle_gamma   90.00
#
_symmetry.space_group_name_H-M   'P 1'
#
loop_
_entity.id
_entity.type
_entity.pdbx_description
1 polymer ?
#
loop_
_entity_poly.entity_id
_entity_poly.type
_entity_poly.pdbx_seq_one_letter_code
_entity_poly.pdbx_strand_id
1 'polypeptide(L)'
;MAHIMLMPKLGLTMKKGKVVSWLKNEGETVALGEPLLEVMTEKVNIKVDSPYSGVLYKIIGDKGSSYPISVPLAVLREEGEEPASLESALAEALSVLQAALAGGSDDAGKKKETKPIKPFAIFAGVGKISPRAAKLADKEGVDLGLINGSGPNGKVVEVDILNYLAQANGETNAELRPIDPLSMRGVIADRMSKSRRDAAHVTLMEDVDLSALKDVREQLNELGSGKRVKFSYTDFLVKFTGQALLEFPLVNSRSTAEEIEIPTTVNVGVAVALEEGLVVPNLKNVPMLTLEQISAKIKDFAARARNSELNPEEIQQGTFTITNLGSYGVEGFTPIINRPETAILGVGTIKQKPIMVNGRLENRHLMTLSLSLDHRIIDGSLAAEFLGRLKEMLENPYPWFELEPKEMEDLVIQTGGNESPHELLEAFSGGLAELKEEAPELAIGFESLMAPVFCEGELSIMEKELMAVAVAIYGKCEYCIAAHVYNAMNAGASGDQVLEAAGVAVAFGGGPAMAYTVTKVRECIKAFGG
;
A
#
# COMPACT_ATOMS: atom_id res chain seq x y z
N MET A 1 -44.53 28.72 -26.61
CA MET A 1 -43.58 27.59 -26.68
C MET A 1 -42.97 27.46 -25.31
N ALA A 2 -43.02 26.27 -24.72
CA ALA A 2 -42.49 26.03 -23.39
C ALA A 2 -40.99 26.36 -23.38
N HIS A 3 -40.58 27.24 -22.47
CA HIS A 3 -39.20 27.67 -22.37
C HIS A 3 -38.51 26.90 -21.25
N ILE A 4 -37.40 26.23 -21.59
CA ILE A 4 -36.59 25.51 -20.61
C ILE A 4 -35.50 26.45 -20.09
N MET A 5 -35.53 26.71 -18.79
CA MET A 5 -34.46 27.40 -18.09
C MET A 5 -33.30 26.45 -17.89
N LEU A 6 -32.14 26.77 -18.47
CA LEU A 6 -30.91 25.99 -18.32
C LEU A 6 -30.01 26.61 -17.25
N MET A 7 -29.14 25.80 -16.65
CA MET A 7 -28.06 26.29 -15.79
C MET A 7 -27.12 27.22 -16.60
N PRO A 8 -27.02 28.51 -16.26
CA PRO A 8 -26.21 29.45 -17.01
C PRO A 8 -24.71 29.26 -16.76
N LYS A 9 -23.90 29.61 -17.77
CA LYS A 9 -22.44 29.69 -17.62
C LYS A 9 -22.07 31.08 -17.09
N LEU A 10 -21.78 31.19 -15.80
CA LEU A 10 -21.47 32.46 -15.11
C LEU A 10 -19.95 32.75 -15.01
N GLY A 11 -19.11 31.94 -15.66
CA GLY A 11 -17.66 32.14 -15.74
C GLY A 11 -17.01 31.27 -16.82
N LEU A 12 -15.90 31.73 -17.41
CA LEU A 12 -15.24 31.05 -18.53
C LEU A 12 -14.81 29.61 -18.21
N THR A 13 -14.46 29.34 -16.95
CA THR A 13 -13.98 28.04 -16.44
C THR A 13 -15.05 27.22 -15.69
N MET A 14 -16.28 27.73 -15.55
CA MET A 14 -17.34 27.09 -14.75
C MET A 14 -17.87 25.83 -15.43
N LYS A 15 -17.85 24.70 -14.71
CA LYS A 15 -18.42 23.40 -15.16
C LYS A 15 -19.76 23.05 -14.52
N LYS A 16 -20.00 23.48 -13.28
CA LYS A 16 -21.23 23.26 -12.50
C LYS A 16 -21.59 24.52 -11.70
N GLY A 17 -22.86 24.69 -11.35
CA GLY A 17 -23.36 25.74 -10.44
C GLY A 17 -24.29 25.16 -9.38
N LYS A 18 -24.27 25.72 -8.16
CA LYS A 18 -25.15 25.31 -7.07
C LYS A 18 -26.34 26.25 -6.94
N VAL A 19 -27.56 25.73 -6.98
CA VAL A 19 -28.77 26.53 -6.74
C VAL A 19 -28.91 26.78 -5.24
N VAL A 20 -28.77 28.03 -4.80
CA VAL A 20 -28.86 28.42 -3.38
C VAL A 20 -30.32 28.58 -2.97
N SER A 21 -31.10 29.27 -3.80
CA SER A 21 -32.54 29.48 -3.59
C SER A 21 -33.21 29.91 -4.87
N TRP A 22 -34.48 29.50 -5.03
CA TRP A 22 -35.39 30.08 -6.01
C TRP A 22 -36.03 31.34 -5.43
N LEU A 23 -36.13 32.39 -6.25
CA LEU A 23 -36.72 33.68 -5.87
C LEU A 23 -38.21 33.77 -6.26
N LYS A 24 -38.69 32.79 -7.03
CA LYS A 24 -40.08 32.63 -7.48
C LYS A 24 -40.56 31.20 -7.25
N ASN A 25 -41.85 31.04 -7.00
CA ASN A 25 -42.48 29.72 -6.82
C ASN A 25 -43.20 29.26 -8.10
N GLU A 26 -43.48 27.95 -8.18
CA GLU A 26 -44.30 27.39 -9.25
C GLU A 26 -45.68 28.07 -9.29
N GLY A 27 -46.12 28.47 -10.48
CA GLY A 27 -47.35 29.23 -10.72
C GLY A 27 -47.19 30.76 -10.73
N GLU A 28 -46.02 31.29 -10.36
CA GLU A 28 -45.77 32.74 -10.39
C GLU A 28 -45.32 33.24 -11.77
N THR A 29 -45.72 34.46 -12.11
CA THR A 29 -45.28 35.15 -13.33
C THR A 29 -43.87 35.73 -13.14
N VAL A 30 -43.03 35.58 -14.16
CA VAL A 30 -41.68 36.15 -14.25
C VAL A 30 -41.53 36.90 -15.57
N ALA A 31 -40.96 38.11 -15.50
CA ALA A 31 -40.64 38.92 -16.68
C ALA A 31 -39.22 38.63 -17.21
N LEU A 32 -38.98 38.95 -18.49
CA LEU A 32 -37.64 38.92 -19.08
C LEU A 32 -36.70 39.83 -18.29
N GLY A 33 -35.56 39.30 -17.83
CA GLY A 33 -34.59 40.06 -17.04
C GLY A 33 -34.94 40.19 -15.56
N GLU A 34 -35.99 39.53 -15.07
CA GLU A 34 -36.32 39.49 -13.64
C GLU A 34 -35.52 38.38 -12.91
N PRO A 35 -34.94 38.64 -11.72
CA PRO A 35 -34.21 37.63 -10.94
C PRO A 35 -35.08 36.41 -10.60
N LEU A 36 -34.63 35.23 -11.02
CA LEU A 36 -35.39 33.97 -10.91
C LEU A 36 -34.81 33.02 -9.86
N LEU A 37 -33.48 32.90 -9.79
CA LEU A 37 -32.79 32.07 -8.80
C LEU A 37 -31.44 32.66 -8.41
N GLU A 38 -30.91 32.22 -7.28
CA GLU A 38 -29.56 32.54 -6.83
C GLU A 38 -28.65 31.33 -7.03
N VAL A 39 -27.56 31.52 -7.76
CA VAL A 39 -26.57 30.48 -8.04
C VAL A 39 -25.26 30.85 -7.35
N MET A 40 -24.74 29.93 -6.55
CA MET A 40 -23.41 30.03 -5.96
C MET A 40 -22.38 29.51 -6.95
N THR A 41 -21.44 30.39 -7.31
CA THR A 41 -20.23 30.04 -8.06
C THR A 41 -19.04 29.95 -7.11
N GLU A 42 -17.89 29.49 -7.60
CA GLU A 42 -16.64 29.41 -6.82
C GLU A 42 -16.15 30.77 -6.27
N LYS A 43 -16.67 31.89 -6.78
CA LYS A 43 -16.20 33.24 -6.42
C LYS A 43 -17.22 34.05 -5.63
N VAL A 44 -18.51 33.95 -5.99
CA VAL A 44 -19.60 34.75 -5.40
C VAL A 44 -20.96 34.08 -5.65
N ASN A 45 -21.96 34.45 -4.84
CA ASN A 45 -23.37 34.22 -5.16
C ASN A 45 -23.84 35.25 -6.19
N ILE A 46 -24.49 34.79 -7.25
CA ILE A 46 -24.98 35.62 -8.34
C ILE A 46 -26.47 35.35 -8.50
N LYS A 47 -27.26 36.42 -8.57
CA LYS A 47 -28.67 36.31 -8.97
C LYS A 47 -28.73 36.13 -10.49
N VAL A 48 -29.42 35.08 -10.90
CA VAL A 48 -29.62 34.73 -12.30
C VAL A 48 -31.00 35.22 -12.71
N ASP A 49 -31.02 36.09 -13.71
CA ASP A 49 -32.23 36.65 -14.27
C ASP A 49 -32.86 35.68 -15.29
N SER A 50 -34.19 35.71 -15.40
CA SER A 50 -34.91 34.88 -16.36
C SER A 50 -34.64 35.36 -17.79
N PRO A 51 -34.18 34.48 -18.71
CA PRO A 51 -34.00 34.81 -20.12
C PRO A 51 -35.32 34.81 -20.91
N TYR A 52 -36.45 34.49 -20.27
CA TYR A 52 -37.77 34.43 -20.89
C TYR A 52 -38.83 35.05 -19.97
N SER A 53 -39.90 35.58 -20.55
CA SER A 53 -41.11 35.98 -19.82
C SER A 53 -42.14 34.85 -19.84
N GLY A 54 -42.81 34.58 -18.73
CA GLY A 54 -43.85 33.55 -18.65
C GLY A 54 -44.28 33.22 -17.23
N VAL A 55 -45.03 32.14 -17.06
CA VAL A 55 -45.40 31.58 -15.74
C VAL A 55 -44.48 30.40 -15.43
N LEU A 56 -43.86 30.38 -14.25
CA LEU A 56 -42.99 29.28 -13.83
C LEU A 56 -43.83 28.00 -13.64
N TYR A 57 -43.80 27.07 -14.61
CA TYR A 57 -44.69 25.92 -14.62
C TYR A 57 -44.22 24.84 -13.64
N LYS A 58 -42.95 24.46 -13.71
CA LYS A 58 -42.37 23.44 -12.82
C LYS A 58 -40.89 23.69 -12.59
N ILE A 59 -40.46 23.56 -11.33
CA ILE A 59 -39.06 23.53 -10.94
C ILE A 59 -38.62 22.07 -10.90
N ILE A 60 -37.53 21.76 -11.60
CA ILE A 60 -36.92 20.42 -11.63
C ILE A 60 -35.51 20.40 -11.02
N GLY A 61 -34.89 21.57 -10.85
CA GLY A 61 -33.64 21.75 -10.12
C GLY A 61 -33.87 22.07 -8.64
N ASP A 62 -33.62 21.11 -7.77
CA ASP A 62 -33.74 21.22 -6.33
C ASP A 62 -32.82 22.29 -5.73
N LYS A 63 -33.35 23.00 -4.74
CA LYS A 63 -32.58 23.92 -3.90
C LYS A 63 -31.49 23.15 -3.14
N GLY A 64 -30.28 23.68 -3.15
CA GLY A 64 -29.11 23.10 -2.47
C GLY A 64 -28.33 22.09 -3.32
N SER A 65 -28.83 21.74 -4.51
CA SER A 65 -28.18 20.80 -5.43
C SER A 65 -27.28 21.51 -6.45
N SER A 66 -26.28 20.78 -6.95
CA SER A 66 -25.32 21.29 -7.95
C SER A 66 -25.56 20.65 -9.32
N TYR A 67 -25.71 21.48 -10.34
CA TYR A 67 -26.03 21.05 -11.70
C TYR A 67 -24.93 21.46 -12.68
N PRO A 68 -24.61 20.64 -13.70
CA PRO A 68 -23.73 21.04 -14.80
C PRO A 68 -24.29 22.24 -15.57
N ILE A 69 -23.41 23.03 -16.19
CA ILE A 69 -23.83 24.08 -17.12
C ILE A 69 -24.68 23.49 -18.25
N SER A 70 -25.64 24.28 -18.74
CA SER A 70 -26.54 23.89 -19.84
C SER A 70 -27.50 22.73 -19.53
N VAL A 71 -27.68 22.35 -18.27
CA VAL A 71 -28.69 21.36 -17.84
C VAL A 71 -30.02 22.04 -17.48
N PRO A 72 -31.18 21.47 -17.83
CA PRO A 72 -32.50 22.00 -17.44
C PRO A 72 -32.72 22.13 -15.93
N LEU A 73 -33.28 23.25 -15.49
CA LEU A 73 -33.60 23.58 -14.10
C LEU A 73 -35.08 23.88 -13.85
N ALA A 74 -35.78 24.43 -14.84
CA ALA A 74 -37.21 24.70 -14.77
C ALA A 74 -37.84 24.80 -16.16
N VAL A 75 -39.16 24.67 -16.22
CA VAL A 75 -39.97 24.91 -17.42
C VAL A 75 -40.87 26.13 -17.16
N LEU A 76 -40.88 27.06 -18.10
CA LEU A 76 -41.74 28.24 -18.12
C LEU A 76 -42.82 28.08 -19.19
N ARG A 77 -44.05 28.47 -18.85
CA ARG A 77 -45.21 28.49 -19.74
C ARG A 77 -45.42 29.86 -20.35
N GLU A 78 -45.61 29.92 -21.65
CA GLU A 78 -46.05 31.11 -22.38
C GLU A 78 -47.59 31.23 -22.40
N GLU A 79 -48.11 32.45 -22.49
CA GLU A 79 -49.55 32.72 -22.48
C GLU A 79 -50.22 32.19 -23.77
N GLY A 80 -51.19 31.27 -23.62
CA GLY A 80 -51.88 30.61 -24.75
C GLY A 80 -51.39 29.21 -25.12
N GLU A 81 -50.51 28.61 -24.32
CA GLU A 81 -49.94 27.27 -24.60
C GLU A 81 -50.78 26.11 -24.04
N GLU A 82 -50.98 25.06 -24.84
CA GLU A 82 -51.78 23.90 -24.47
C GLU A 82 -51.08 22.99 -23.44
N PRO A 83 -51.82 22.36 -22.50
CA PRO A 83 -51.26 21.49 -21.46
C PRO A 83 -50.37 20.36 -21.97
N ALA A 84 -50.69 19.77 -23.13
CA ALA A 84 -49.94 18.66 -23.70
C ALA A 84 -48.50 19.05 -24.13
N SER A 85 -48.28 20.30 -24.57
CA SER A 85 -46.96 20.83 -24.93
C SER A 85 -46.06 20.96 -23.70
N LEU A 86 -46.63 21.42 -22.57
CA LEU A 86 -45.91 21.61 -21.32
C LEU A 86 -45.50 20.29 -20.67
N GLU A 87 -46.36 19.28 -20.72
CA GLU A 87 -46.03 17.94 -20.21
C GLU A 87 -44.92 17.28 -21.03
N SER A 88 -44.92 17.45 -22.36
CA SER A 88 -43.85 16.97 -23.24
C SER A 88 -42.51 17.65 -22.92
N ALA A 89 -42.50 18.97 -22.79
CA ALA A 89 -41.29 19.73 -22.46
C ALA A 89 -40.77 19.39 -21.05
N LEU A 90 -41.67 19.14 -20.08
CA LEU A 90 -41.30 18.70 -18.75
C LEU A 90 -40.68 17.29 -18.76
N ALA A 91 -41.26 16.36 -19.52
CA ALA A 91 -40.74 14.99 -19.64
C ALA A 91 -39.33 14.97 -20.29
N GLU A 92 -39.12 15.77 -21.35
CA GLU A 92 -37.82 15.93 -21.99
C GLU A 92 -36.79 16.55 -21.04
N ALA A 93 -37.15 17.62 -20.35
CA ALA A 93 -36.27 18.29 -19.40
C ALA A 93 -35.88 17.37 -18.22
N LEU A 94 -36.81 16.57 -17.71
CA LEU A 94 -36.54 15.57 -16.67
C LEU A 94 -35.62 14.46 -17.15
N SER A 95 -35.81 13.97 -18.39
CA SER A 95 -34.93 12.95 -18.98
C SER A 95 -33.49 13.44 -19.13
N VAL A 96 -33.31 14.66 -19.65
CA VAL A 96 -31.98 15.29 -19.80
C VAL A 96 -31.33 15.53 -18.43
N LEU A 97 -32.11 15.99 -17.44
CA LEU A 97 -31.64 16.19 -16.08
C LEU A 97 -31.19 14.87 -15.43
N GLN A 98 -31.98 13.81 -15.55
CA GLN A 98 -31.65 12.49 -15.01
C GLN A 98 -30.42 11.90 -15.70
N ALA A 99 -30.29 12.00 -17.01
CA ALA A 99 -29.10 11.56 -17.74
C ALA A 99 -27.83 12.32 -17.29
N ALA A 100 -27.94 13.63 -17.06
CA ALA A 100 -26.84 14.44 -16.57
C ALA A 100 -26.44 14.14 -15.11
N LEU A 101 -27.38 13.68 -14.29
CA LEU A 101 -27.15 13.32 -12.88
C LEU A 101 -26.73 11.85 -12.69
N ALA A 102 -27.16 10.94 -13.56
CA ALA A 102 -26.93 9.49 -13.45
C ALA A 102 -25.56 9.01 -13.98
N GLY A 103 -24.75 9.87 -14.60
CA GLY A 103 -23.34 9.58 -14.84
C GLY A 103 -23.01 8.42 -15.79
N GLY A 104 -23.60 8.39 -17.00
CA GLY A 104 -23.09 7.58 -18.14
C GLY A 104 -23.97 7.74 -19.39
N SER A 105 -23.53 7.66 -20.65
CA SER A 105 -22.24 7.43 -21.32
C SER A 105 -22.40 7.95 -22.77
N ASP A 106 -21.44 8.59 -23.43
CA ASP A 106 -20.60 7.92 -24.44
C ASP A 106 -19.50 8.89 -24.93
N ASP A 107 -18.58 9.25 -24.04
CA ASP A 107 -17.20 9.41 -24.49
C ASP A 107 -16.36 8.64 -23.49
N ALA A 108 -15.87 7.49 -23.96
CA ALA A 108 -15.00 6.63 -23.22
C ALA A 108 -13.82 7.48 -22.73
N GLY A 109 -13.85 7.76 -21.43
CA GLY A 109 -12.72 8.26 -20.68
C GLY A 109 -11.56 7.28 -20.82
N LYS A 110 -10.80 7.42 -21.90
CA LYS A 110 -9.35 7.44 -21.75
C LYS A 110 -9.09 8.49 -20.69
N LYS A 111 -8.92 8.02 -19.44
CA LYS A 111 -8.06 8.71 -18.49
C LYS A 111 -6.85 9.14 -19.32
N LYS A 112 -6.72 10.44 -19.60
CA LYS A 112 -5.43 11.00 -19.93
C LYS A 112 -4.63 10.81 -18.65
N GLU A 113 -4.09 9.60 -18.50
CA GLU A 113 -2.85 9.43 -17.75
C GLU A 113 -1.91 10.45 -18.39
N THR A 114 -1.70 11.55 -17.69
CA THR A 114 -0.50 12.35 -17.87
C THR A 114 0.63 11.40 -17.53
N LYS A 115 1.14 10.70 -18.56
CA LYS A 115 2.33 9.88 -18.43
C LYS A 115 3.39 10.77 -17.80
N PRO A 116 4.10 10.30 -16.76
CA PRO A 116 5.16 11.09 -16.16
C PRO A 116 6.12 11.53 -17.27
N ILE A 117 6.39 12.83 -17.32
CA ILE A 117 7.45 13.38 -18.14
C ILE A 117 8.73 12.73 -17.62
N LYS A 118 9.46 11.99 -18.47
CA LYS A 118 10.76 11.43 -18.08
C LYS A 118 11.63 12.62 -17.68
N PRO A 119 12.05 12.79 -16.41
CA PRO A 119 12.91 13.90 -16.02
C PRO A 119 14.32 13.77 -16.60
N PHE A 120 14.64 12.60 -17.17
CA PHE A 120 15.93 12.29 -17.78
C PHE A 120 15.74 11.44 -19.05
N ALA A 121 16.05 12.02 -20.21
CA ALA A 121 16.25 11.28 -21.44
C ALA A 121 17.76 11.11 -21.67
N ILE A 122 18.26 9.87 -21.61
CA ILE A 122 19.67 9.55 -21.89
C ILE A 122 19.89 9.33 -23.40
N PHE A 123 18.87 8.89 -24.13
CA PHE A 123 18.89 8.75 -25.59
C PHE A 123 17.56 9.18 -26.20
N ALA A 124 17.64 10.00 -27.26
CA ALA A 124 16.51 10.50 -28.01
C ALA A 124 16.02 9.43 -29.01
N GLY A 125 14.86 8.84 -28.75
CA GLY A 125 14.13 8.02 -29.72
C GLY A 125 13.06 8.88 -30.41
N VAL A 126 13.15 9.05 -31.73
CA VAL A 126 12.23 9.90 -32.50
C VAL A 126 10.84 9.27 -32.54
N GLY A 127 9.94 9.77 -31.70
CA GLY A 127 8.50 9.48 -31.80
C GLY A 127 7.91 10.08 -33.08
N LYS A 128 6.89 9.44 -33.66
CA LYS A 128 6.16 10.00 -34.82
C LYS A 128 5.54 11.35 -34.41
N ILE A 129 5.61 12.37 -35.27
CA ILE A 129 5.11 13.72 -34.97
C ILE A 129 3.98 14.14 -35.92
N SER A 130 3.06 14.99 -35.45
CA SER A 130 2.05 15.62 -36.30
C SER A 130 2.59 16.84 -37.06
N PRO A 131 2.13 17.14 -38.28
CA PRO A 131 2.65 18.28 -39.06
C PRO A 131 2.55 19.63 -38.34
N ARG A 132 1.48 19.85 -37.57
CA ARG A 132 1.29 21.07 -36.78
C ARG A 132 2.26 21.14 -35.60
N ALA A 133 2.49 20.02 -34.91
CA ALA A 133 3.48 19.93 -33.85
C ALA A 133 4.90 20.17 -34.39
N ALA A 134 5.28 19.54 -35.51
CA ALA A 134 6.61 19.74 -36.11
C ALA A 134 6.88 21.22 -36.42
N LYS A 135 5.91 21.91 -37.04
CA LYS A 135 6.02 23.34 -37.35
C LYS A 135 6.16 24.21 -36.09
N LEU A 136 5.50 23.84 -35.00
CA LEU A 136 5.57 24.57 -33.73
C LEU A 136 6.90 24.30 -33.00
N ALA A 137 7.39 23.06 -32.99
CA ALA A 137 8.68 22.71 -32.41
C ALA A 137 9.84 23.41 -33.12
N ASP A 138 9.83 23.43 -34.45
CA ASP A 138 10.86 24.11 -35.26
C ASP A 138 10.85 25.63 -35.00
N LYS A 139 9.65 26.21 -34.84
CA LYS A 139 9.51 27.65 -34.59
C LYS A 139 10.03 28.05 -33.21
N GLU A 140 9.77 27.24 -32.20
CA GLU A 140 10.08 27.54 -30.79
C GLU A 140 11.40 26.88 -30.32
N GLY A 141 12.13 26.19 -31.20
CA GLY A 141 13.44 25.59 -30.90
C GLY A 141 13.38 24.40 -29.94
N VAL A 142 12.28 23.65 -29.95
CA VAL A 142 12.01 22.58 -28.97
C VAL A 142 12.56 21.24 -29.46
N ASP A 143 13.43 20.62 -28.67
CA ASP A 143 13.92 19.26 -28.94
C ASP A 143 12.81 18.22 -28.69
N LEU A 144 12.40 17.56 -29.77
CA LEU A 144 11.37 16.53 -29.77
C LEU A 144 11.75 15.29 -28.97
N GLY A 145 13.04 15.02 -28.77
CA GLY A 145 13.52 13.92 -27.93
C GLY A 145 13.15 14.08 -26.45
N LEU A 146 12.75 15.29 -26.04
CA LEU A 146 12.38 15.64 -24.67
C LEU A 146 10.88 15.53 -24.40
N ILE A 147 10.06 15.30 -25.44
CA ILE A 147 8.60 15.34 -25.36
C ILE A 147 8.00 13.96 -25.61
N ASN A 148 7.17 13.50 -24.67
CA ASN A 148 6.39 12.27 -24.85
C ASN A 148 5.05 12.59 -25.53
N GLY A 149 4.76 11.94 -26.66
CA GLY A 149 3.56 12.24 -27.45
C GLY A 149 2.28 11.66 -26.82
N SER A 150 1.26 12.51 -26.65
CA SER A 150 -0.06 12.11 -26.14
C SER A 150 -1.06 11.67 -27.23
N GLY A 151 -0.68 11.81 -28.50
CA GLY A 151 -1.50 11.42 -29.65
C GLY A 151 -1.56 9.90 -29.90
N PRO A 152 -2.39 9.45 -30.87
CA PRO A 152 -2.52 8.04 -31.22
C PRO A 152 -1.16 7.40 -31.54
N ASN A 153 -0.89 6.23 -30.96
CA ASN A 153 0.40 5.51 -31.06
C ASN A 153 1.62 6.27 -30.52
N GLY A 154 1.43 7.14 -29.52
CA GLY A 154 2.53 7.92 -28.91
C GLY A 154 3.00 9.08 -29.79
N LYS A 155 2.14 9.54 -30.70
CA LYS A 155 2.46 10.61 -31.64
C LYS A 155 2.51 11.97 -30.91
N VAL A 156 3.56 12.76 -31.13
CA VAL A 156 3.65 14.11 -30.57
C VAL A 156 2.65 15.03 -31.29
N VAL A 157 1.73 15.60 -30.52
CA VAL A 157 0.71 16.54 -30.99
C VAL A 157 0.99 17.94 -30.47
N GLU A 158 0.36 18.95 -31.08
CA GLU A 158 0.62 20.37 -30.82
C GLU A 158 0.50 20.75 -29.33
N VAL A 159 -0.48 20.15 -28.65
CA VAL A 159 -0.71 20.34 -27.20
C VAL A 159 0.50 19.89 -26.37
N ASP A 160 1.26 18.88 -26.81
CA ASP A 160 2.42 18.39 -26.06
C ASP A 160 3.58 19.40 -26.07
N ILE A 161 3.77 20.10 -27.19
CA ILE A 161 4.79 21.16 -27.33
C ILE A 161 4.40 22.40 -26.54
N LEU A 162 3.12 22.80 -26.60
CA LEU A 162 2.62 23.91 -25.79
C LEU A 162 2.76 23.64 -24.30
N ASN A 163 2.45 22.42 -23.86
CA ASN A 163 2.62 22.02 -22.46
C ASN A 163 4.10 21.98 -22.05
N TYR A 164 4.99 21.49 -22.92
CA TYR A 164 6.43 21.50 -22.68
C TYR A 164 6.98 22.93 -22.55
N LEU A 165 6.59 23.84 -23.45
CA LEU A 165 6.99 25.24 -23.43
C LEU A 165 6.47 25.96 -22.19
N ALA A 166 5.21 25.75 -21.82
CA ALA A 166 4.63 26.30 -20.60
C ALA A 166 5.41 25.85 -19.36
N GLN A 167 5.76 24.56 -19.27
CA GLN A 167 6.56 24.03 -18.16
C GLN A 167 8.01 24.53 -18.18
N ALA A 168 8.65 24.61 -19.35
CA ALA A 168 10.02 25.10 -19.52
C ALA A 168 10.17 26.58 -19.15
N ASN A 169 9.13 27.38 -19.41
CA ASN A 169 9.06 28.79 -19.03
C ASN A 169 8.68 29.01 -17.56
N GLY A 170 8.47 27.93 -16.78
CA GLY A 170 8.00 28.03 -15.41
C GLY A 170 6.58 28.58 -15.30
N GLU A 171 5.79 28.57 -16.39
CA GLU A 171 4.38 28.95 -16.37
C GLU A 171 3.59 27.86 -15.67
N THR A 172 3.41 28.04 -14.36
CA THR A 172 2.53 27.17 -13.57
C THR A 172 1.08 27.52 -13.88
N ASN A 173 0.49 26.83 -14.85
CA ASN A 173 -0.96 26.66 -14.91
C ASN A 173 -1.38 25.71 -13.76
N ALA A 174 -1.29 26.20 -12.53
CA ALA A 174 -1.74 25.47 -11.35
C ALA A 174 -3.27 25.44 -11.34
N GLU A 175 -3.84 24.25 -11.46
CA GLU A 175 -5.27 24.04 -11.23
C GLU A 175 -5.53 24.24 -9.72
N LEU A 176 -6.00 25.44 -9.34
CA LEU A 176 -6.43 25.71 -7.97
C LEU A 176 -7.72 24.94 -7.70
N ARG A 177 -7.65 23.91 -6.87
CA ARG A 177 -8.81 23.16 -6.38
C ARG A 177 -9.17 23.64 -4.96
N PRO A 178 -10.21 24.48 -4.79
CA PRO A 178 -10.61 24.92 -3.46
C PRO A 178 -11.10 23.72 -2.64
N ILE A 179 -10.67 23.63 -1.37
CA ILE A 179 -11.20 22.65 -0.43
C ILE A 179 -12.51 23.19 0.13
N ASP A 180 -13.64 22.69 -0.35
CA ASP A 180 -14.95 23.01 0.23
C ASP A 180 -14.99 22.50 1.68
N PRO A 181 -15.22 23.36 2.70
CA PRO A 181 -15.29 22.95 4.11
C PRO A 181 -16.33 21.86 4.40
N LEU A 182 -17.39 21.77 3.59
CA LEU A 182 -18.45 20.77 3.73
C LEU A 182 -18.18 19.49 2.93
N SER A 183 -17.16 19.49 2.07
CA SER A 183 -16.73 18.26 1.41
C SER A 183 -16.08 17.30 2.41
N MET A 184 -16.05 16.01 2.04
CA MET A 184 -15.28 15.01 2.79
C MET A 184 -13.84 15.48 3.06
N ARG A 185 -13.19 16.09 2.05
CA ARG A 185 -11.83 16.61 2.18
C ARG A 185 -11.74 17.77 3.17
N GLY A 186 -12.72 18.68 3.18
CA GLY A 186 -12.80 19.78 4.13
C GLY A 186 -12.98 19.31 5.57
N VAL A 187 -13.90 18.36 5.79
CA VAL A 187 -14.13 17.75 7.11
C VAL A 187 -12.88 17.01 7.61
N ILE A 188 -12.21 16.24 6.74
CA ILE A 188 -10.96 15.56 7.08
C ILE A 188 -9.88 16.59 7.46
N ALA A 189 -9.71 17.65 6.67
CA ALA A 189 -8.72 18.68 6.93
C ALA A 189 -8.93 19.36 8.29
N ASP A 190 -10.16 19.72 8.64
CA ASP A 190 -10.51 20.30 9.93
C ASP A 190 -10.25 19.31 11.09
N ARG A 191 -10.75 18.06 10.97
CA ARG A 191 -10.61 17.04 12.02
C ARG A 191 -9.15 16.66 12.29
N MET A 192 -8.36 16.41 11.24
CA MET A 192 -6.95 16.03 11.41
C MET A 192 -6.12 17.19 11.96
N SER A 193 -6.41 18.43 11.54
CA SER A 193 -5.75 19.62 12.09
C SER A 193 -6.11 19.87 13.55
N LYS A 194 -7.35 19.61 13.96
CA LYS A 194 -7.76 19.67 15.37
C LYS A 194 -7.10 18.58 16.19
N SER A 195 -7.16 17.32 15.74
CA SER A 195 -6.52 16.19 16.42
C SER A 195 -5.04 16.46 16.73
N ARG A 196 -4.27 16.94 15.73
CA ARG A 196 -2.84 17.20 15.91
C ARG A 196 -2.54 18.38 16.83
N ARG A 197 -3.41 19.40 16.88
CA ARG A 197 -3.25 20.55 17.78
C ARG A 197 -3.65 20.22 19.21
N ASP A 198 -4.71 19.44 19.37
CA ASP A 198 -5.33 19.20 20.66
C ASP A 198 -4.65 18.05 21.40
N ALA A 199 -4.12 17.03 20.72
CA ALA A 199 -3.40 15.92 21.35
C ALA A 199 -1.90 16.22 21.51
N ALA A 200 -1.30 15.86 22.65
CA ALA A 200 0.16 15.88 22.82
C ALA A 200 0.75 14.64 22.14
N HIS A 201 0.80 14.69 20.81
CA HIS A 201 0.99 13.51 19.98
C HIS A 201 2.43 12.97 20.07
N VAL A 202 2.57 11.73 20.51
CA VAL A 202 3.83 10.97 20.50
C VAL A 202 3.63 9.66 19.76
N THR A 203 4.67 9.17 19.08
CA THR A 203 4.64 7.86 18.41
C THR A 203 5.77 7.00 18.93
N LEU A 204 5.43 5.81 19.41
CA LEU A 204 6.39 4.74 19.68
C LEU A 204 6.37 3.75 18.52
N MET A 205 7.55 3.29 18.12
CA MET A 205 7.69 2.29 17.06
C MET A 205 8.38 1.06 17.62
N GLU A 206 7.88 -0.12 17.24
CA GLU A 206 8.41 -1.40 17.69
C GLU A 206 8.44 -2.37 16.51
N ASP A 207 9.57 -3.03 16.29
CA ASP A 207 9.68 -4.11 15.31
C ASP A 207 9.22 -5.43 15.92
N VAL A 208 8.39 -6.17 15.17
CA VAL A 208 7.76 -7.43 15.58
C VAL A 208 8.11 -8.54 14.59
N ASP A 209 8.53 -9.70 15.09
CA ASP A 209 8.75 -10.90 14.29
C ASP A 209 7.45 -11.68 14.04
N LEU A 210 6.94 -11.61 12.82
CA LEU A 210 5.72 -12.31 12.41
C LEU A 210 5.98 -13.70 11.82
N SER A 211 7.18 -14.26 11.94
CA SER A 211 7.51 -15.56 11.34
C SER A 211 6.62 -16.68 11.86
N ALA A 212 6.39 -16.74 13.17
CA ALA A 212 5.45 -17.69 13.77
C ALA A 212 3.99 -17.42 13.35
N LEU A 213 3.60 -16.14 13.25
CA LEU A 213 2.26 -15.76 12.80
C LEU A 213 2.00 -16.10 11.34
N LYS A 214 3.03 -16.01 10.49
CA LYS A 214 2.95 -16.45 9.09
C LYS A 214 2.60 -17.94 9.03
N ASP A 215 3.29 -18.77 9.79
CA ASP A 215 3.03 -20.22 9.87
C ASP A 215 1.60 -20.49 10.36
N VAL A 216 1.20 -19.94 11.51
CA VAL A 216 -0.18 -20.06 12.03
C VAL A 216 -1.22 -19.64 10.98
N ARG A 217 -1.00 -18.53 10.28
CA ARG A 217 -1.91 -18.05 9.23
C ARG A 217 -1.98 -19.02 8.05
N GLU A 218 -0.85 -19.61 7.64
CA GLU A 218 -0.80 -20.60 6.56
C GLU A 218 -1.54 -21.87 6.96
N GLN A 219 -1.26 -22.41 8.16
CA GLN A 219 -1.97 -23.56 8.73
C GLN A 219 -3.49 -23.35 8.83
N LEU A 220 -3.94 -22.21 9.36
CA LEU A 220 -5.38 -21.91 9.47
C LEU A 220 -6.05 -21.78 8.09
N ASN A 221 -5.35 -21.23 7.10
CA ASN A 221 -5.87 -21.13 5.74
C ASN A 221 -5.92 -22.50 5.04
N GLU A 222 -4.95 -23.38 5.32
CA GLU A 222 -4.92 -24.77 4.83
C GLU A 222 -6.03 -25.62 5.47
N LEU A 223 -6.19 -25.57 6.79
CA LEU A 223 -7.31 -26.21 7.51
C LEU A 223 -8.67 -25.68 7.04
N GLY A 224 -8.70 -24.41 6.65
CA GLY A 224 -9.85 -23.74 6.05
C GLY A 224 -10.09 -24.06 4.58
N SER A 225 -9.28 -24.91 3.92
CA SER A 225 -9.41 -25.30 2.50
C SER A 225 -10.72 -26.06 2.24
N GLY A 226 -11.81 -25.31 2.10
CA GLY A 226 -13.18 -25.83 2.02
C GLY A 226 -14.22 -24.88 2.62
N LYS A 227 -13.79 -23.99 3.53
CA LYS A 227 -14.56 -22.84 4.02
C LYS A 227 -14.25 -21.60 3.16
N ARG A 228 -15.23 -20.72 2.98
CA ARG A 228 -15.13 -19.49 2.12
C ARG A 228 -14.22 -18.37 2.68
N VAL A 229 -13.49 -18.58 3.78
CA VAL A 229 -12.84 -17.50 4.54
C VAL A 229 -11.33 -17.70 4.55
N LYS A 230 -10.60 -16.79 3.89
CA LYS A 230 -9.12 -16.68 3.92
C LYS A 230 -8.67 -15.58 4.88
N PHE A 231 -7.81 -15.89 5.84
CA PHE A 231 -7.35 -14.94 6.86
C PHE A 231 -6.19 -14.07 6.39
N SER A 232 -6.30 -12.77 6.68
CA SER A 232 -5.28 -11.75 6.45
C SER A 232 -4.50 -11.42 7.73
N TYR A 233 -3.28 -10.87 7.63
CA TYR A 233 -2.55 -10.40 8.82
C TYR A 233 -3.33 -9.32 9.59
N THR A 234 -4.09 -8.47 8.91
CA THR A 234 -4.97 -7.48 9.55
C THR A 234 -6.01 -8.14 10.45
N ASP A 235 -6.49 -9.35 10.12
CA ASP A 235 -7.49 -10.05 10.92
C ASP A 235 -6.89 -10.44 12.29
N PHE A 236 -5.65 -10.94 12.31
CA PHE A 236 -4.90 -11.26 13.54
C PHE A 236 -4.55 -10.01 14.34
N LEU A 237 -4.10 -8.95 13.65
CA LEU A 237 -3.80 -7.67 14.30
C LEU A 237 -5.02 -7.11 15.02
N VAL A 238 -6.19 -7.14 14.38
CA VAL A 238 -7.45 -6.71 15.01
C VAL A 238 -7.77 -7.61 16.21
N LYS A 239 -7.71 -8.94 16.07
CA LYS A 239 -8.01 -9.88 17.17
C LYS A 239 -7.11 -9.66 18.38
N PHE A 240 -5.80 -9.63 18.18
CA PHE A 240 -4.83 -9.48 19.27
C PHE A 240 -4.81 -8.07 19.84
N THR A 241 -4.94 -7.03 19.02
CA THR A 241 -5.10 -5.64 19.52
C THR A 241 -6.36 -5.55 20.39
N GLY A 242 -7.48 -6.11 19.94
CA GLY A 242 -8.71 -6.13 20.71
C GLY A 242 -8.52 -6.81 22.08
N GLN A 243 -7.84 -7.95 22.10
CA GLN A 243 -7.54 -8.67 23.33
C GLN A 243 -6.60 -7.88 24.26
N ALA A 244 -5.53 -7.29 23.74
CA ALA A 244 -4.62 -6.46 24.52
C ALA A 244 -5.33 -5.25 25.12
N LEU A 245 -6.24 -4.60 24.38
CA LEU A 245 -6.99 -3.43 24.87
C LEU A 245 -7.87 -3.72 26.10
N LEU A 246 -8.23 -4.99 26.37
CA LEU A 246 -8.89 -5.36 27.63
C LEU A 246 -7.95 -5.24 28.84
N GLU A 247 -6.67 -5.52 28.64
CA GLU A 247 -5.62 -5.42 29.67
C GLU A 247 -5.17 -3.94 29.87
N PHE A 248 -5.37 -3.10 28.84
CA PHE A 248 -4.93 -1.69 28.82
C PHE A 248 -6.09 -0.69 28.59
N PRO A 249 -7.01 -0.52 29.57
CA PRO A 249 -8.23 0.28 29.39
C PRO A 249 -7.98 1.77 29.09
N LEU A 250 -6.86 2.34 29.55
CA LEU A 250 -6.48 3.73 29.21
C LEU A 250 -6.03 3.87 27.75
N VAL A 251 -5.45 2.84 27.14
CA VAL A 251 -5.14 2.84 25.70
C VAL A 251 -6.40 2.72 24.86
N ASN A 252 -7.43 2.03 25.39
CA ASN A 252 -8.78 1.96 24.80
C ASN A 252 -9.66 3.20 25.11
N SER A 253 -9.10 4.23 25.76
CA SER A 253 -9.89 5.37 26.22
C SER A 253 -10.21 6.36 25.10
N ARG A 254 -11.23 7.17 25.34
CA ARG A 254 -11.63 8.32 24.51
C ARG A 254 -11.49 9.58 25.36
N SER A 255 -11.25 10.72 24.74
CA SER A 255 -11.10 11.98 25.48
C SER A 255 -11.76 13.17 24.80
N THR A 256 -12.27 14.06 25.64
CA THR A 256 -12.66 15.42 25.28
C THR A 256 -11.60 16.40 25.79
N ALA A 257 -11.94 17.68 25.91
CA ALA A 257 -11.09 18.66 26.57
C ALA A 257 -11.16 18.57 28.11
N GLU A 258 -12.23 17.98 28.65
CA GLU A 258 -12.57 18.04 30.08
C GLU A 258 -12.57 16.66 30.74
N GLU A 259 -12.83 15.59 29.98
CA GLU A 259 -13.05 14.25 30.51
C GLU A 259 -12.33 13.18 29.70
N ILE A 260 -11.93 12.12 30.40
CA ILE A 260 -11.44 10.87 29.82
C ILE A 260 -12.52 9.82 30.04
N GLU A 261 -13.10 9.33 28.94
CA GLU A 261 -14.04 8.23 28.92
C GLU A 261 -13.24 6.92 28.79
N ILE A 262 -13.45 5.97 29.70
CA ILE A 262 -12.83 4.65 29.67
C ILE A 262 -13.92 3.62 29.34
N PRO A 263 -14.10 3.26 28.06
CA PRO A 263 -15.14 2.32 27.66
C PRO A 263 -14.84 0.91 28.17
N THR A 264 -15.88 0.19 28.59
CA THR A 264 -15.80 -1.25 28.91
C THR A 264 -15.85 -2.13 27.66
N THR A 265 -16.15 -1.55 26.50
CA THR A 265 -16.19 -2.23 25.21
C THR A 265 -14.99 -1.84 24.36
N VAL A 266 -14.53 -2.76 23.52
CA VAL A 266 -13.38 -2.55 22.63
C VAL A 266 -13.85 -2.55 21.18
N ASN A 267 -13.96 -1.35 20.59
CA ASN A 267 -14.40 -1.17 19.22
C ASN A 267 -13.22 -0.73 18.34
N VAL A 268 -12.71 -1.65 17.52
CA VAL A 268 -11.51 -1.40 16.71
C VAL A 268 -11.90 -0.95 15.30
N GLY A 269 -11.56 0.29 14.97
CA GLY A 269 -11.61 0.88 13.64
C GLY A 269 -10.55 0.31 12.72
N VAL A 270 -10.89 -0.03 11.48
CA VAL A 270 -9.92 -0.39 10.44
C VAL A 270 -10.02 0.61 9.31
N ALA A 271 -8.94 1.35 9.08
CA ALA A 271 -8.91 2.41 8.08
C ALA A 271 -8.98 1.84 6.65
N VAL A 272 -9.95 2.31 5.87
CA VAL A 272 -10.15 1.93 4.45
C VAL A 272 -9.93 3.16 3.56
N ALA A 273 -8.95 3.07 2.67
CA ALA A 273 -8.65 4.09 1.68
C ALA A 273 -9.68 4.09 0.54
N LEU A 274 -10.13 5.28 0.16
CA LEU A 274 -11.07 5.55 -0.93
C LEU A 274 -10.42 6.56 -1.90
N GLU A 275 -10.93 6.67 -3.14
CA GLU A 275 -10.38 7.65 -4.11
C GLU A 275 -10.46 9.08 -3.58
N GLU A 276 -11.57 9.43 -2.95
CA GLU A 276 -11.84 10.78 -2.45
C GLU A 276 -11.52 10.98 -0.95
N GLY A 277 -10.92 9.99 -0.27
CA GLY A 277 -10.57 10.13 1.14
C GLY A 277 -10.30 8.84 1.91
N LEU A 278 -10.70 8.84 3.18
CA LEU A 278 -10.53 7.73 4.11
C LEU A 278 -11.81 7.57 4.93
N VAL A 279 -12.21 6.33 5.18
CA VAL A 279 -13.27 6.00 6.13
C VAL A 279 -12.76 4.95 7.11
N VAL A 280 -13.26 4.98 8.35
CA VAL A 280 -12.82 4.08 9.42
C VAL A 280 -14.04 3.37 10.02
N PRO A 281 -14.56 2.31 9.37
CA PRO A 281 -15.55 1.45 9.99
C PRO A 281 -14.92 0.69 11.17
N ASN A 282 -15.68 0.48 12.23
CA ASN A 282 -15.22 -0.18 13.44
C ASN A 282 -15.99 -1.47 13.75
N LEU A 283 -15.22 -2.50 14.07
CA LEU A 283 -15.73 -3.78 14.55
C LEU A 283 -16.10 -3.61 16.01
N LYS A 284 -17.37 -3.87 16.34
CA LYS A 284 -17.87 -3.73 17.72
C LYS A 284 -17.43 -4.90 18.59
N ASN A 285 -16.96 -4.57 19.79
CA ASN A 285 -16.58 -5.51 20.85
C ASN A 285 -15.69 -6.68 20.36
N VAL A 286 -14.57 -6.33 19.72
CA VAL A 286 -13.65 -7.27 19.06
C VAL A 286 -13.23 -8.48 19.89
N PRO A 287 -12.98 -8.37 21.22
CA PRO A 287 -12.58 -9.53 22.02
C PRO A 287 -13.58 -10.69 21.96
N MET A 288 -14.87 -10.39 21.83
CA MET A 288 -15.95 -11.39 21.76
C MET A 288 -16.13 -12.00 20.37
N LEU A 289 -15.46 -11.46 19.34
CA LEU A 289 -15.57 -11.97 17.98
C LEU A 289 -14.55 -13.09 17.73
N THR A 290 -14.96 -14.11 16.97
CA THR A 290 -14.02 -15.11 16.44
C THR A 290 -13.20 -14.50 15.29
N LEU A 291 -12.07 -15.13 14.95
CA LEU A 291 -11.24 -14.68 13.84
C LEU A 291 -12.02 -14.71 12.49
N GLU A 292 -12.88 -15.69 12.28
CA GLU A 292 -13.76 -15.78 11.10
C GLU A 292 -14.72 -14.60 11.02
N GLN A 293 -15.35 -14.24 12.15
CA GLN A 293 -16.28 -13.11 12.21
C GLN A 293 -15.55 -11.79 11.95
N ILE A 294 -14.34 -11.64 12.47
CA ILE A 294 -13.48 -10.48 12.19
C ILE A 294 -13.16 -10.41 10.69
N SER A 295 -12.67 -11.50 10.10
CA SER A 295 -12.31 -11.54 8.68
C SER A 295 -13.50 -11.24 7.76
N ALA A 296 -14.67 -11.80 8.08
CA ALA A 296 -15.90 -11.55 7.34
C ALA A 296 -16.32 -10.08 7.42
N LYS A 297 -16.31 -9.49 8.62
CA LYS A 297 -16.66 -8.08 8.84
C LYS A 297 -15.69 -7.11 8.16
N ILE A 298 -14.38 -7.34 8.23
CA ILE A 298 -13.39 -6.49 7.55
C ILE A 298 -13.61 -6.49 6.04
N LYS A 299 -13.87 -7.66 5.44
CA LYS A 299 -14.13 -7.77 4.00
C LYS A 299 -15.43 -7.09 3.59
N ASP A 300 -16.50 -7.29 4.36
CA ASP A 300 -17.79 -6.62 4.17
C ASP A 300 -17.65 -5.10 4.25
N PHE A 301 -17.05 -4.60 5.33
CA PHE A 301 -16.81 -3.18 5.52
C PHE A 301 -15.94 -2.58 4.41
N ALA A 302 -14.88 -3.27 3.99
CA ALA A 302 -14.05 -2.78 2.89
C ALA A 302 -14.81 -2.72 1.56
N ALA A 303 -15.71 -3.68 1.29
CA ALA A 303 -16.54 -3.67 0.09
C ALA A 303 -17.57 -2.52 0.14
N ARG A 304 -18.34 -2.43 1.23
CA ARG A 304 -19.36 -1.39 1.41
C ARG A 304 -18.76 0.01 1.53
N ALA A 305 -17.58 0.16 2.12
CA ALA A 305 -16.84 1.43 2.15
C ALA A 305 -16.57 1.96 0.75
N ARG A 306 -16.09 1.09 -0.16
CA ARG A 306 -15.82 1.47 -1.56
C ARG A 306 -17.08 1.87 -2.32
N ASN A 307 -18.23 1.29 -1.95
CA ASN A 307 -19.53 1.59 -2.55
C ASN A 307 -20.30 2.71 -1.84
N SER A 308 -19.75 3.30 -0.76
CA SER A 308 -20.44 4.28 0.09
C SER A 308 -21.73 3.75 0.77
N GLU A 309 -21.73 2.47 1.14
CA GLU A 309 -22.87 1.72 1.71
C GLU A 309 -22.69 1.43 3.22
N LEU A 310 -21.80 2.16 3.89
CA LEU A 310 -21.61 2.04 5.33
C LEU A 310 -22.69 2.79 6.09
N ASN A 311 -23.18 2.18 7.16
CA ASN A 311 -24.13 2.80 8.07
C ASN A 311 -23.39 3.75 9.04
N PRO A 312 -24.02 4.85 9.49
CA PRO A 312 -23.39 5.79 10.43
C PRO A 312 -22.90 5.13 11.73
N GLU A 313 -23.64 4.17 12.27
CA GLU A 313 -23.30 3.45 13.51
C GLU A 313 -22.00 2.63 13.39
N GLU A 314 -21.65 2.22 12.17
CA GLU A 314 -20.46 1.44 11.87
C GLU A 314 -19.19 2.30 11.86
N ILE A 315 -19.32 3.62 11.75
CA ILE A 315 -18.18 4.56 11.72
C ILE A 315 -18.08 5.35 13.04
N GLN A 316 -19.12 5.33 13.87
CA GLN A 316 -19.16 6.00 15.17
C GLN A 316 -18.71 5.10 16.32
N GLN A 317 -18.39 5.71 17.47
CA GLN A 317 -18.04 5.00 18.72
C GLN A 317 -16.83 4.05 18.60
N GLY A 318 -15.89 4.35 17.71
CA GLY A 318 -14.56 3.75 17.75
C GLY A 318 -13.86 4.09 19.07
N THR A 319 -13.14 3.11 19.62
CA THR A 319 -12.31 3.29 20.82
C THR A 319 -10.82 3.23 20.48
N PHE A 320 -10.47 2.57 19.37
CA PHE A 320 -9.11 2.44 18.88
C PHE A 320 -9.11 2.27 17.36
N THR A 321 -8.11 2.79 16.66
CA THR A 321 -7.98 2.63 15.19
C THR A 321 -6.71 1.86 14.83
N ILE A 322 -6.82 0.98 13.83
CA ILE A 322 -5.70 0.38 13.11
C ILE A 322 -5.69 0.95 11.69
N THR A 323 -4.53 1.45 11.26
CA THR A 323 -4.28 1.91 9.91
C THR A 323 -3.10 1.15 9.31
N ASN A 324 -3.34 0.47 8.19
CA ASN A 324 -2.37 -0.42 7.57
C ASN A 324 -1.91 0.13 6.22
N LEU A 325 -0.64 0.51 6.14
CA LEU A 325 0.01 0.97 4.91
C LEU A 325 1.01 -0.05 4.36
N GLY A 326 1.06 -1.26 4.93
CA GLY A 326 1.99 -2.30 4.56
C GLY A 326 1.84 -2.77 3.11
N SER A 327 0.63 -2.72 2.54
CA SER A 327 0.39 -3.02 1.12
C SER A 327 1.01 -1.98 0.17
N TYR A 328 1.32 -0.78 0.67
CA TYR A 328 2.00 0.28 -0.09
C TYR A 328 3.52 0.26 0.10
N GLY A 329 4.07 -0.71 0.85
CA GLY A 329 5.51 -0.85 1.07
C GLY A 329 6.11 0.13 2.10
N VAL A 330 5.27 0.83 2.88
CA VAL A 330 5.71 1.74 3.95
C VAL A 330 6.23 0.92 5.12
N GLU A 331 7.47 1.14 5.56
CA GLU A 331 8.06 0.40 6.70
C GLU A 331 7.49 0.88 8.04
N GLY A 332 7.52 2.18 8.32
CA GLY A 332 6.97 2.78 9.53
C GLY A 332 6.47 4.19 9.26
N PHE A 333 5.47 4.64 10.01
CA PHE A 333 4.90 5.98 9.84
C PHE A 333 4.22 6.45 11.13
N THR A 334 4.00 7.75 11.25
CA THR A 334 3.32 8.36 12.40
C THR A 334 1.85 8.63 12.05
N PRO A 335 0.90 7.72 12.37
CA PRO A 335 -0.51 7.96 12.13
C PRO A 335 -1.05 9.10 13.01
N ILE A 336 -2.02 9.85 12.49
CA ILE A 336 -2.73 10.90 13.25
C ILE A 336 -3.91 10.26 14.00
N ILE A 337 -4.09 10.60 15.28
CA ILE A 337 -5.14 10.04 16.14
C ILE A 337 -6.52 10.42 15.59
N ASN A 338 -7.43 9.44 15.53
CA ASN A 338 -8.81 9.67 15.13
C ASN A 338 -9.67 10.06 16.34
N ARG A 339 -9.59 11.33 16.76
CA ARG A 339 -10.34 11.84 17.93
C ARG A 339 -11.85 11.51 17.80
N PRO A 340 -12.52 11.14 18.91
CA PRO A 340 -12.08 11.28 20.31
C PRO A 340 -11.22 10.12 20.85
N GLU A 341 -10.80 9.15 20.03
CA GLU A 341 -9.86 8.11 20.47
C GLU A 341 -8.55 8.73 20.99
N THR A 342 -7.84 8.00 21.84
CA THR A 342 -6.59 8.48 22.45
C THR A 342 -5.34 7.85 21.85
N ALA A 343 -5.50 6.77 21.09
CA ALA A 343 -4.41 6.07 20.43
C ALA A 343 -4.83 5.49 19.06
N ILE A 344 -3.84 5.30 18.18
CA ILE A 344 -3.98 4.69 16.85
C ILE A 344 -2.73 3.87 16.52
N LEU A 345 -2.93 2.66 16.00
CA LEU A 345 -1.84 1.76 15.58
C LEU A 345 -1.62 1.85 14.08
N GLY A 346 -0.42 2.27 13.68
CA GLY A 346 0.09 2.19 12.33
C GLY A 346 0.75 0.84 12.09
N VAL A 347 0.45 0.21 10.96
CA VAL A 347 0.97 -1.10 10.56
C VAL A 347 1.79 -0.95 9.30
N GLY A 348 3.07 -1.26 9.41
CA GLY A 348 4.05 -1.24 8.32
C GLY A 348 3.97 -2.45 7.39
N THR A 349 4.86 -2.45 6.40
CA THR A 349 5.03 -3.56 5.47
C THR A 349 5.81 -4.69 6.12
N ILE A 350 5.46 -5.93 5.77
CA ILE A 350 6.17 -7.12 6.23
C ILE A 350 7.34 -7.34 5.27
N LYS A 351 8.57 -7.31 5.79
CA LYS A 351 9.79 -7.59 5.03
C LYS A 351 10.56 -8.75 5.65
N GLN A 352 11.10 -9.59 4.77
CA GLN A 352 12.10 -10.56 5.17
C GLN A 352 13.42 -9.82 5.44
N LYS A 353 13.96 -9.98 6.65
CA LYS A 353 15.20 -9.38 7.09
C LYS A 353 16.07 -10.45 7.79
N PRO A 354 17.39 -10.46 7.54
CA PRO A 354 18.32 -11.30 8.29
C PRO A 354 18.48 -10.75 9.71
N ILE A 355 18.16 -11.54 10.73
CA ILE A 355 18.36 -11.17 12.13
C ILE A 355 19.08 -12.27 12.91
N MET A 356 19.72 -11.88 14.01
CA MET A 356 20.42 -12.83 14.89
C MET A 356 19.44 -13.39 15.93
N VAL A 357 19.13 -14.68 15.85
CA VAL A 357 18.30 -15.41 16.82
C VAL A 357 19.15 -16.48 17.49
N ASN A 358 19.30 -16.43 18.82
CA ASN A 358 20.12 -17.39 19.57
C ASN A 358 21.54 -17.60 19.00
N GLY A 359 22.13 -16.55 18.44
CA GLY A 359 23.47 -16.59 17.85
C GLY A 359 23.54 -17.17 16.42
N ARG A 360 22.40 -17.45 15.78
CA ARG A 360 22.29 -17.85 14.37
C ARG A 360 21.65 -16.75 13.53
N LEU A 361 22.12 -16.60 12.30
CA LEU A 361 21.50 -15.67 11.35
C LEU A 361 20.27 -16.35 10.75
N GLU A 362 19.10 -15.73 10.94
CA GLU A 362 17.81 -16.27 10.53
C GLU A 362 17.04 -15.23 9.69
N ASN A 363 16.38 -15.68 8.63
CA ASN A 363 15.56 -14.86 7.77
C ASN A 363 14.18 -14.77 8.41
N ARG A 364 13.88 -13.64 9.04
CA ARG A 364 12.63 -13.44 9.76
C ARG A 364 11.73 -12.44 9.05
N HIS A 365 10.42 -12.62 9.19
CA HIS A 365 9.41 -11.73 8.64
C HIS A 365 9.11 -10.62 9.62
N LEU A 366 9.80 -9.49 9.47
CA LEU A 366 9.63 -8.36 10.38
C LEU A 366 8.58 -7.37 9.88
N MET A 367 7.85 -6.81 10.83
CA MET A 367 6.90 -5.72 10.62
C MET A 367 7.07 -4.66 11.71
N THR A 368 7.11 -3.39 11.33
CA THR A 368 7.11 -2.29 12.30
C THR A 368 5.68 -1.90 12.66
N LEU A 369 5.39 -1.87 13.96
CA LEU A 369 4.20 -1.26 14.53
C LEU A 369 4.52 0.16 14.96
N SER A 370 3.58 1.08 14.76
CA SER A 370 3.73 2.50 15.14
C SER A 370 2.52 2.96 15.95
N LEU A 371 2.64 2.95 17.29
CA LEU A 371 1.58 3.42 18.17
C LEU A 371 1.69 4.93 18.37
N SER A 372 0.74 5.66 17.80
CA SER A 372 0.55 7.07 18.08
C SER A 372 -0.45 7.26 19.22
N LEU A 373 -0.15 8.14 20.17
CA LEU A 373 -0.93 8.34 21.37
C LEU A 373 -0.94 9.80 21.84
N ASP A 374 -1.97 10.16 22.60
CA ASP A 374 -2.07 11.44 23.30
C ASP A 374 -1.35 11.36 24.65
N HIS A 375 -0.16 11.94 24.73
CA HIS A 375 0.72 11.84 25.90
C HIS A 375 0.22 12.62 27.13
N ARG A 376 -0.94 13.30 27.03
CA ARG A 376 -1.63 13.83 28.22
C ARG A 376 -2.37 12.76 29.00
N ILE A 377 -2.65 11.62 28.36
CA ILE A 377 -3.53 10.56 28.88
C ILE A 377 -2.76 9.25 29.02
N ILE A 378 -1.90 8.94 28.06
CA ILE A 378 -1.13 7.71 28.02
C ILE A 378 0.35 8.08 28.16
N ASP A 379 1.00 7.59 29.22
CA ASP A 379 2.43 7.78 29.40
C ASP A 379 3.25 6.79 28.55
N GLY A 380 4.52 7.14 28.29
CA GLY A 380 5.43 6.31 27.50
C GLY A 380 5.61 4.89 28.02
N SER A 381 5.60 4.67 29.34
CA SER A 381 5.71 3.33 29.93
C SER A 381 4.48 2.47 29.63
N LEU A 382 3.28 3.00 29.84
CA LEU A 382 2.03 2.29 29.56
C LEU A 382 1.90 1.95 28.07
N ALA A 383 2.32 2.87 27.20
CA ALA A 383 2.38 2.67 25.77
C ALA A 383 3.37 1.57 25.35
N ALA A 384 4.55 1.54 25.98
CA ALA A 384 5.56 0.51 25.75
C ALA A 384 5.10 -0.86 26.26
N GLU A 385 4.45 -0.92 27.43
CA GLU A 385 3.86 -2.15 27.96
C GLU A 385 2.77 -2.70 27.03
N PHE A 386 1.88 -1.85 26.52
CA PHE A 386 0.87 -2.25 25.54
C PHE A 386 1.49 -2.79 24.24
N LEU A 387 2.48 -2.09 23.68
CA LEU A 387 3.19 -2.54 22.48
C LEU A 387 3.94 -3.85 22.74
N GLY A 388 4.59 -3.98 23.90
CA GLY A 388 5.29 -5.19 24.32
C GLY A 388 4.34 -6.39 24.45
N ARG A 389 3.15 -6.17 25.02
CA ARG A 389 2.12 -7.22 25.10
C ARG A 389 1.61 -7.63 23.72
N LEU A 390 1.32 -6.67 22.85
CA LEU A 390 0.89 -6.95 21.49
C LEU A 390 1.98 -7.69 20.70
N LYS A 391 3.24 -7.30 20.87
CA LYS A 391 4.41 -7.97 20.30
C LYS A 391 4.49 -9.42 20.76
N GLU A 392 4.41 -9.67 22.06
CA GLU A 392 4.41 -11.03 22.64
C GLU A 392 3.34 -11.93 22.00
N MET A 393 2.11 -11.42 21.85
CA MET A 393 1.00 -12.18 21.26
C MET A 393 1.20 -12.46 19.77
N LEU A 394 1.80 -11.52 19.03
CA LEU A 394 2.09 -11.66 17.60
C LEU A 394 3.29 -12.59 17.34
N GLU A 395 4.31 -12.55 18.20
CA GLU A 395 5.52 -13.38 18.11
C GLU A 395 5.29 -14.81 18.65
N ASN A 396 4.32 -15.00 19.55
CA ASN A 396 3.93 -16.30 20.11
C ASN A 396 2.43 -16.62 19.92
N PRO A 397 1.97 -16.81 18.66
CA PRO A 397 0.54 -17.02 18.37
C PRO A 397 0.06 -18.46 18.58
N TYR A 398 0.93 -19.46 18.61
CA TYR A 398 0.56 -20.88 18.68
C TYR A 398 -0.42 -21.24 19.81
N PRO A 399 -0.18 -20.81 21.08
CA PRO A 399 -1.08 -21.15 22.18
C PRO A 399 -2.48 -20.55 22.04
N TRP A 400 -2.62 -19.44 21.29
CA TRP A 400 -3.90 -18.76 21.09
C TRP A 400 -4.80 -19.47 20.08
N PHE A 401 -4.22 -20.31 19.21
CA PHE A 401 -4.94 -21.02 18.16
C PHE A 401 -4.87 -22.55 18.33
N GLU A 402 -4.27 -23.03 19.41
CA GLU A 402 -4.10 -24.47 19.70
C GLU A 402 -3.41 -25.21 18.54
N LEU A 403 -2.40 -24.57 17.95
CA LEU A 403 -1.58 -25.12 16.87
C LEU A 403 -0.17 -25.38 17.35
N GLU A 404 0.50 -26.34 16.72
CA GLU A 404 1.92 -26.59 16.92
C GLU A 404 2.74 -25.95 15.78
N PRO A 405 3.98 -25.52 16.05
CA PRO A 405 4.89 -25.05 15.00
C PRO A 405 5.11 -26.13 13.95
N LYS A 406 4.99 -25.76 12.67
CA LYS A 406 5.59 -26.59 11.60
C LYS A 406 7.11 -26.45 11.68
N GLU A 407 7.86 -27.48 11.28
CA GLU A 407 9.31 -27.40 11.10
C GLU A 407 9.63 -26.21 10.18
N MET A 408 10.17 -25.14 10.74
CA MET A 408 10.46 -23.89 10.03
C MET A 408 11.88 -23.93 9.45
N GLU A 409 12.13 -24.88 8.56
CA GLU A 409 13.42 -25.07 7.87
C GLU A 409 13.82 -23.82 7.06
N ASP A 410 12.83 -23.03 6.61
CA ASP A 410 12.99 -21.82 5.80
C ASP A 410 13.46 -20.56 6.58
N LEU A 411 13.39 -20.57 7.92
CA LEU A 411 13.76 -19.39 8.73
C LEU A 411 15.25 -19.31 9.01
N VAL A 412 15.98 -20.41 8.96
CA VAL A 412 17.44 -20.35 9.06
C VAL A 412 17.95 -19.77 7.76
N ILE A 413 18.65 -18.63 7.81
CA ILE A 413 19.50 -18.26 6.66
C ILE A 413 20.52 -19.35 6.65
N GLN A 414 20.37 -20.29 5.72
CA GLN A 414 21.25 -21.43 5.55
C GLN A 414 22.67 -20.91 5.31
N THR A 415 23.38 -20.63 6.40
CA THR A 415 24.79 -20.94 6.52
C THR A 415 24.79 -22.42 6.90
N GLY A 416 24.71 -23.25 5.86
CA GLY A 416 23.80 -24.38 5.74
C GLY A 416 23.76 -25.58 6.71
N GLY A 417 22.90 -26.50 6.23
CA GLY A 417 22.77 -27.92 6.53
C GLY A 417 22.87 -28.37 7.98
N ASN A 418 21.75 -28.88 8.52
CA ASN A 418 21.74 -29.87 9.61
C ASN A 418 22.38 -31.21 9.20
N GLU A 419 22.79 -31.35 7.93
CA GLU A 419 23.47 -32.51 7.38
C GLU A 419 24.87 -32.65 7.98
N SER A 420 25.19 -33.87 8.41
CA SER A 420 26.51 -34.25 8.87
C SER A 420 27.54 -34.14 7.75
N PRO A 421 28.84 -33.97 8.08
CA PRO A 421 29.90 -33.95 7.06
C PRO A 421 29.89 -35.17 6.12
N HIS A 422 29.48 -36.34 6.61
CA HIS A 422 29.36 -37.55 5.78
C HIS A 422 28.17 -37.46 4.81
N GLU A 423 27.01 -36.98 5.25
CA GLU A 423 25.84 -36.78 4.38
C GLU A 423 26.12 -35.74 3.28
N LEU A 424 26.81 -34.65 3.62
CA LEU A 424 27.24 -33.65 2.64
C LEU A 424 28.19 -34.24 1.59
N LEU A 425 29.15 -35.06 2.02
CA LEU A 425 30.10 -35.71 1.12
C LEU A 425 29.41 -36.74 0.20
N GLU A 426 28.48 -37.52 0.76
CA GLU A 426 27.69 -38.51 0.03
C GLU A 426 26.76 -37.83 -0.99
N ALA A 427 26.04 -36.78 -0.59
CA ALA A 427 25.19 -36.01 -1.48
C ALA A 427 25.98 -35.34 -2.62
N PHE A 428 27.15 -34.78 -2.31
CA PHE A 428 28.01 -34.19 -3.34
C PHE A 428 28.52 -35.24 -4.34
N SER A 429 28.97 -36.38 -3.83
CA SER A 429 29.48 -37.47 -4.67
C SER A 429 28.38 -38.14 -5.49
N GLY A 430 27.20 -38.34 -4.89
CA GLY A 430 26.00 -38.88 -5.53
C GLY A 430 25.49 -37.95 -6.63
N GLY A 431 25.35 -36.66 -6.35
CA GLY A 431 24.95 -35.67 -7.35
C GLY A 431 25.92 -35.56 -8.52
N LEU A 432 27.23 -35.70 -8.30
CA LEU A 432 28.21 -35.78 -9.39
C LEU A 432 28.05 -37.05 -10.23
N ALA A 433 27.71 -38.19 -9.61
CA ALA A 433 27.45 -39.44 -10.32
C ALA A 433 26.17 -39.35 -11.17
N GLU A 434 25.10 -38.79 -10.62
CA GLU A 434 23.84 -38.51 -11.34
C GLU A 434 24.09 -37.53 -12.49
N LEU A 435 24.85 -36.45 -12.26
CA LEU A 435 25.20 -35.49 -13.32
C LEU A 435 25.99 -36.15 -14.45
N LYS A 436 26.84 -37.13 -14.14
CA LYS A 436 27.59 -37.89 -15.14
C LYS A 436 26.69 -38.79 -15.98
N GLU A 437 25.58 -39.27 -15.41
CA GLU A 437 24.57 -40.05 -16.12
C GLU A 437 23.66 -39.17 -16.99
N GLU A 438 23.15 -38.07 -16.42
CA GLU A 438 22.19 -37.19 -17.09
C GLU A 438 22.83 -36.22 -18.10
N ALA A 439 24.04 -35.74 -17.80
CA ALA A 439 24.76 -34.73 -18.57
C ALA A 439 26.27 -35.03 -18.69
N PRO A 440 26.66 -36.14 -19.36
CA PRO A 440 28.03 -36.62 -19.39
C PRO A 440 29.03 -35.61 -19.94
N GLU A 441 28.66 -34.81 -20.94
CA GLU A 441 29.57 -33.79 -21.49
C GLU A 441 29.89 -32.66 -20.50
N LEU A 442 28.93 -32.29 -19.65
CA LEU A 442 29.14 -31.27 -18.63
C LEU A 442 30.03 -31.82 -17.51
N ALA A 443 29.79 -33.06 -17.09
CA ALA A 443 30.62 -33.75 -16.10
C ALA A 443 32.07 -33.93 -16.58
N ILE A 444 32.27 -34.37 -17.84
CA ILE A 444 33.60 -34.49 -18.44
C ILE A 444 34.28 -33.12 -18.57
N GLY A 445 33.54 -32.08 -18.95
CA GLY A 445 34.05 -30.72 -19.04
C GLY A 445 34.52 -30.19 -17.67
N PHE A 446 33.74 -30.44 -16.62
CA PHE A 446 34.09 -30.07 -15.24
C PHE A 446 35.29 -30.87 -14.72
N GLU A 447 35.31 -32.20 -14.90
CA GLU A 447 36.46 -33.06 -14.55
C GLU A 447 37.73 -32.61 -15.28
N SER A 448 37.64 -32.28 -16.57
CA SER A 448 38.78 -31.81 -17.37
C SER A 448 39.31 -30.45 -16.93
N LEU A 449 38.46 -29.58 -16.39
CA LEU A 449 38.85 -28.29 -15.84
C LEU A 449 39.55 -28.45 -14.48
N MET A 450 39.04 -29.34 -13.63
CA MET A 450 39.48 -29.47 -12.24
C MET A 450 40.64 -30.44 -12.05
N ALA A 451 40.69 -31.56 -12.78
CA ALA A 451 41.70 -32.60 -12.60
C ALA A 451 43.16 -32.08 -12.74
N PRO A 452 43.50 -31.20 -13.71
CA PRO A 452 44.85 -30.66 -13.82
C PRO A 452 45.29 -29.82 -12.62
N VAL A 453 44.34 -29.21 -11.91
CA VAL A 453 44.62 -28.37 -10.73
C VAL A 453 45.15 -29.22 -9.59
N PHE A 454 44.62 -30.43 -9.41
CA PHE A 454 44.96 -31.33 -8.29
C PHE A 454 45.99 -32.43 -8.64
N CYS A 455 46.64 -32.39 -9.81
CA CYS A 455 47.80 -33.25 -10.09
C CYS A 455 49.03 -32.84 -9.24
N GLU A 456 49.89 -33.79 -8.87
CA GLU A 456 51.15 -33.45 -8.19
C GLU A 456 52.06 -32.59 -9.08
N GLY A 457 52.68 -31.57 -8.47
CA GLY A 457 53.58 -30.62 -9.12
C GLY A 457 54.47 -29.92 -8.09
N GLU A 458 54.64 -28.60 -8.20
CA GLU A 458 55.39 -27.81 -7.20
C GLU A 458 54.70 -27.76 -5.83
N LEU A 459 53.37 -27.82 -5.82
CA LEU A 459 52.56 -27.99 -4.62
C LEU A 459 52.03 -29.42 -4.57
N SER A 460 52.08 -30.02 -3.38
CA SER A 460 51.47 -31.31 -3.07
C SER A 460 49.94 -31.23 -3.16
N ILE A 461 49.30 -32.40 -3.30
CA ILE A 461 47.83 -32.51 -3.25
C ILE A 461 47.31 -31.96 -1.92
N MET A 462 47.98 -32.28 -0.82
CA MET A 462 47.63 -31.77 0.52
C MET A 462 47.62 -30.24 0.57
N GLU A 463 48.65 -29.58 0.06
CA GLU A 463 48.73 -28.11 0.05
C GLU A 463 47.63 -27.48 -0.80
N LYS A 464 47.32 -28.08 -1.95
CA LYS A 464 46.25 -27.63 -2.85
C LYS A 464 44.88 -27.79 -2.21
N GLU A 465 44.65 -28.90 -1.52
CA GLU A 465 43.40 -29.14 -0.78
C GLU A 465 43.25 -28.17 0.40
N LEU A 466 44.33 -27.86 1.14
CA LEU A 466 44.30 -26.83 2.19
C LEU A 466 43.98 -25.43 1.61
N MET A 467 44.53 -25.08 0.45
CA MET A 467 44.13 -23.85 -0.25
C MET A 467 42.66 -23.86 -0.65
N ALA A 468 42.16 -25.00 -1.15
CA ALA A 468 40.76 -25.18 -1.53
C ALA A 468 39.82 -25.09 -0.32
N VAL A 469 40.22 -25.58 0.86
CA VAL A 469 39.49 -25.38 2.12
C VAL A 469 39.29 -23.89 2.40
N ALA A 470 40.35 -23.07 2.31
CA ALA A 470 40.25 -21.64 2.53
C ALA A 470 39.30 -20.95 1.53
N VAL A 471 39.37 -21.32 0.25
CA VAL A 471 38.49 -20.79 -0.80
C VAL A 471 37.05 -21.25 -0.61
N ALA A 472 36.82 -22.50 -0.23
CA ALA A 472 35.50 -23.06 0.05
C ALA A 472 34.80 -22.35 1.22
N ILE A 473 35.55 -22.05 2.29
CA ILE A 473 35.07 -21.27 3.43
C ILE A 473 34.74 -19.84 3.00
N TYR A 474 35.62 -19.20 2.22
CA TYR A 474 35.39 -17.85 1.71
C TYR A 474 34.16 -17.79 0.78
N GLY A 475 34.01 -18.79 -0.08
CA GLY A 475 32.88 -18.99 -0.98
C GLY A 475 31.61 -19.52 -0.32
N LYS A 476 31.65 -19.84 0.98
CA LYS A 476 30.52 -20.32 1.79
C LYS A 476 29.83 -21.57 1.22
N CYS A 477 30.60 -22.47 0.60
CA CYS A 477 30.10 -23.71 0.00
C CYS A 477 30.33 -24.89 0.95
N GLU A 478 29.27 -25.42 1.57
CA GLU A 478 29.39 -26.49 2.57
C GLU A 478 29.81 -27.84 2.00
N TYR A 479 29.29 -28.21 0.83
CA TYR A 479 29.72 -29.39 0.08
C TYR A 479 31.22 -29.32 -0.23
N CYS A 480 31.70 -28.14 -0.64
CA CYS A 480 33.10 -27.91 -0.94
C CYS A 480 33.96 -27.96 0.34
N ILE A 481 33.48 -27.41 1.46
CA ILE A 481 34.18 -27.49 2.76
C ILE A 481 34.32 -28.96 3.17
N ALA A 482 33.23 -29.74 3.15
CA ALA A 482 33.26 -31.14 3.52
C ALA A 482 34.19 -31.95 2.60
N ALA A 483 34.09 -31.79 1.28
CA ALA A 483 34.91 -32.48 0.30
C ALA A 483 36.40 -32.16 0.44
N HIS A 484 36.77 -30.87 0.51
CA HIS A 484 38.18 -30.47 0.57
C HIS A 484 38.82 -30.74 1.94
N VAL A 485 38.06 -30.67 3.04
CA VAL A 485 38.58 -31.12 4.35
C VAL A 485 38.82 -32.63 4.33
N TYR A 486 37.89 -33.43 3.81
CA TYR A 486 38.07 -34.88 3.66
C TYR A 486 39.30 -35.22 2.81
N ASN A 487 39.44 -34.59 1.63
CA ASN A 487 40.56 -34.82 0.73
C ASN A 487 41.90 -34.38 1.34
N ALA A 488 41.95 -33.23 2.02
CA ALA A 488 43.15 -32.75 2.69
C ALA A 488 43.64 -33.75 3.75
N MET A 489 42.72 -34.28 4.58
CA MET A 489 43.06 -35.23 5.63
C MET A 489 43.49 -36.59 5.06
N ASN A 490 42.83 -37.07 4.00
CA ASN A 490 43.27 -38.26 3.25
C ASN A 490 44.65 -38.09 2.60
N ALA A 491 45.00 -36.87 2.20
CA ALA A 491 46.33 -36.52 1.71
C ALA A 491 47.36 -36.32 2.83
N GLY A 492 46.97 -36.50 4.10
CA GLY A 492 47.85 -36.49 5.27
C GLY A 492 47.84 -35.20 6.10
N ALA A 493 46.94 -34.25 5.84
CA ALA A 493 46.84 -33.03 6.64
C ALA A 493 46.34 -33.31 8.06
N SER A 494 46.97 -32.69 9.05
CA SER A 494 46.45 -32.69 10.42
C SER A 494 45.26 -31.75 10.57
N GLY A 495 44.43 -31.98 11.59
CA GLY A 495 43.33 -31.07 11.93
C GLY A 495 43.81 -29.63 12.20
N ASP A 496 45.01 -29.47 12.77
CA ASP A 496 45.61 -28.15 13.01
C ASP A 496 45.96 -27.44 11.70
N GLN A 497 46.48 -28.16 10.70
CA GLN A 497 46.77 -27.58 9.37
C GLN A 497 45.47 -27.16 8.65
N VAL A 498 44.39 -27.92 8.79
CA VAL A 498 43.06 -27.55 8.27
C VAL A 498 42.53 -26.29 8.96
N LEU A 499 42.70 -26.17 10.29
CA LEU A 499 42.32 -24.97 11.02
C LEU A 499 43.18 -23.75 10.66
N GLU A 500 44.46 -23.94 10.37
CA GLU A 500 45.35 -22.88 9.91
C GLU A 500 44.90 -22.35 8.54
N ALA A 501 44.56 -23.24 7.60
CA ALA A 501 43.98 -22.87 6.31
C ALA A 501 42.65 -22.12 6.47
N ALA A 502 41.78 -22.56 7.38
CA ALA A 502 40.55 -21.86 7.71
C ALA A 502 40.81 -20.45 8.28
N GLY A 503 41.87 -20.29 9.08
CA GLY A 503 42.32 -19.00 9.62
C GLY A 503 42.63 -17.97 8.53
N VAL A 504 43.18 -18.41 7.39
CA VAL A 504 43.39 -17.53 6.21
C VAL A 504 42.04 -17.02 5.69
N ALA A 505 41.05 -17.89 5.55
CA ALA A 505 39.70 -17.48 5.13
C ALA A 505 39.04 -16.53 6.14
N VAL A 506 39.27 -16.71 7.45
CA VAL A 506 38.78 -15.81 8.49
C VAL A 506 39.39 -14.41 8.36
N ALA A 507 40.69 -14.31 8.04
CA ALA A 507 41.36 -13.02 7.88
C ALA A 507 40.75 -12.16 6.76
N PHE A 508 40.33 -12.78 5.66
CA PHE A 508 39.72 -12.08 4.52
C PHE A 508 38.18 -12.02 4.57
N GLY A 509 37.54 -13.03 5.17
CA GLY A 509 36.08 -13.22 5.17
C GLY A 509 35.37 -12.78 6.46
N GLY A 510 36.11 -12.43 7.52
CA GLY A 510 35.57 -11.90 8.77
C GLY A 510 34.60 -12.84 9.50
N GLY A 511 33.58 -12.26 10.14
CA GLY A 511 32.61 -12.98 10.99
C GLY A 511 31.95 -14.21 10.34
N PRO A 512 31.47 -14.13 9.07
CA PRO A 512 30.91 -15.28 8.38
C PRO A 512 31.89 -16.45 8.21
N ALA A 513 33.14 -16.18 7.79
CA ALA A 513 34.17 -17.22 7.67
C ALA A 513 34.53 -17.81 9.04
N MET A 514 34.53 -16.98 10.09
CA MET A 514 34.71 -17.43 11.48
C MET A 514 33.61 -18.38 11.93
N ALA A 515 32.35 -18.12 11.58
CA ALA A 515 31.23 -19.00 11.91
C ALA A 515 31.44 -20.40 11.31
N TYR A 516 31.70 -20.49 10.00
CA TYR A 516 31.99 -21.76 9.33
C TYR A 516 33.22 -22.48 9.88
N THR A 517 34.25 -21.73 10.28
CA THR A 517 35.45 -22.31 10.89
C THR A 517 35.14 -22.95 12.25
N VAL A 518 34.31 -22.31 13.07
CA VAL A 518 33.97 -22.78 14.42
C VAL A 518 32.93 -23.91 14.40
N THR A 519 32.02 -23.90 13.43
CA THR A 519 31.01 -24.94 13.27
C THR A 519 31.49 -26.03 12.30
N LYS A 520 31.35 -25.79 11.00
CA LYS A 520 31.42 -26.81 9.94
C LYS A 520 32.83 -27.39 9.75
N VAL A 521 33.88 -26.57 9.78
CA VAL A 521 35.27 -27.06 9.63
C VAL A 521 35.66 -27.96 10.81
N ARG A 522 35.32 -27.57 12.04
CA ARG A 522 35.57 -28.41 13.23
C ARG A 522 34.76 -29.70 13.21
N GLU A 523 33.53 -29.67 12.72
CA GLU A 523 32.72 -30.88 12.52
C GLU A 523 33.37 -31.81 11.50
N CYS A 524 33.85 -31.30 10.36
CA CYS A 524 34.55 -32.09 9.35
C CYS A 524 35.85 -32.69 9.90
N ILE A 525 36.66 -31.92 10.64
CA ILE A 525 37.88 -32.45 11.27
C ILE A 525 37.57 -33.58 12.24
N LYS A 526 36.49 -33.46 13.04
CA LYS A 526 36.07 -34.52 13.96
C LYS A 526 35.54 -35.75 13.23
N ALA A 527 34.81 -35.55 12.12
CA ALA A 527 34.23 -36.63 11.33
C ALA A 527 35.29 -37.40 10.53
N PHE A 528 36.29 -36.70 9.97
CA PHE A 528 37.27 -37.26 9.04
C PHE A 528 38.66 -37.50 9.64
N GLY A 529 38.94 -36.98 10.84
CA GLY A 529 40.24 -37.12 11.52
C GLY A 529 40.43 -38.37 12.36
N GLY A 530 39.61 -39.41 12.12
CA GLY A 530 39.69 -40.72 12.76
C GLY A 530 40.70 -41.65 12.09
#